data_AF-A0A533XE64-F1
#
_entry.id   AF-A0A533XE64-F1
#
_cell.length_a   1.000
_cell.length_b   1.000
_cell.length_c   1.000
_cell.angle_alpha   90.00
_cell.angle_beta   90.00
_cell.angle_gamma   90.00
#
_symmetry.space_group_name_H-M   'P 1'
#
loop_
_entity.id
_entity.type
_entity.pdbx_description
1 polymer ?
#
loop_
_entity_poly.entity_id
_entity_poly.type
_entity_poly.pdbx_seq_one_letter_code
_entity_poly.pdbx_strand_id
1 'polypeptide(L)'
;MRTTVSQNIVTLYGPTPLFLQIDGPCTGIKGILAFGMLASMAVLDVKSRVSRVVPILAIGFLGAFAINILRLFGIFLAFEYLGPDLGIATHVYLGYALFIAWVLVFWSFALRYLVPRGPLPVAAVVVT
;
A
#
# COMPACT_ATOMS: atom_id res chain seq x y z
N MET A 1 11.75 -8.48 -27.58
CA MET A 1 11.58 -7.01 -27.49
C MET A 1 12.92 -6.38 -27.18
N ARG A 2 13.29 -5.27 -27.85
CA ARG A 2 14.39 -4.41 -27.39
C ARG A 2 13.80 -3.37 -26.44
N THR A 3 14.45 -3.16 -25.31
CA THR A 3 14.04 -2.15 -24.32
C THR A 3 15.19 -1.19 -24.15
N THR A 4 14.98 0.08 -24.50
CA THR A 4 15.98 1.12 -24.31
C THR A 4 15.56 1.95 -23.11
N VAL A 5 16.41 2.00 -22.08
CA VAL A 5 16.18 2.80 -20.88
C VAL A 5 16.93 4.10 -21.04
N SER A 6 16.21 5.21 -21.10
CA SER A 6 16.78 6.56 -21.06
C SER A 6 16.19 7.31 -19.88
N GLN A 7 16.98 7.44 -18.81
CA GLN A 7 16.59 8.06 -17.55
C GLN A 7 15.27 7.50 -16.98
N ASN A 8 14.19 8.28 -17.05
CA ASN A 8 12.88 7.97 -16.46
C ASN A 8 11.87 7.41 -17.48
N ILE A 9 12.34 7.09 -18.69
CA ILE A 9 11.51 6.61 -19.80
C ILE A 9 12.02 5.22 -20.20
N VAL A 10 11.13 4.25 -20.12
CA VAL A 10 11.34 2.90 -20.65
C VAL A 10 10.61 2.82 -21.99
N THR A 11 11.39 2.74 -23.08
CA THR A 11 10.84 2.57 -24.42
C THR A 11 10.77 1.08 -24.74
N LEU A 12 9.54 0.55 -24.83
CA LEU A 12 9.28 -0.81 -25.26
C LEU A 12 9.11 -0.82 -26.79
N TYR A 13 10.04 -1.43 -27.52
CA TYR A 13 9.95 -1.57 -28.97
C TYR A 13 9.07 -2.78 -29.33
N GLY A 14 7.81 -2.50 -29.65
CA GLY A 14 6.83 -3.41 -30.27
C GLY A 14 6.30 -2.87 -31.62
N PRO A 15 5.18 -3.40 -32.16
CA PRO A 15 4.56 -2.93 -33.41
C PRO A 15 4.20 -1.44 -33.42
N THR A 16 3.95 -0.89 -32.23
CA THR A 16 3.88 0.55 -31.94
C THR A 16 4.84 0.86 -30.78
N PRO A 17 5.74 1.84 -30.90
CA PRO A 17 6.66 2.19 -29.82
C PRO A 17 5.86 2.77 -28.65
N LEU A 18 5.94 2.14 -27.48
CA LEU A 18 5.28 2.63 -26.28
C LEU A 18 6.31 3.31 -25.37
N PHE A 19 6.02 4.56 -25.01
CA PHE A 19 6.82 5.34 -24.09
C PHE A 19 6.22 5.21 -22.69
N LEU A 20 6.82 4.37 -21.85
CA LEU A 20 6.43 4.27 -20.45
C LEU A 20 7.26 5.27 -19.65
N GLN A 21 6.67 6.44 -19.39
CA GLN A 21 7.27 7.44 -18.50
C GLN A 21 6.95 7.07 -17.04
N ILE A 22 7.98 6.74 -16.28
CA ILE A 22 7.88 6.43 -14.85
C ILE A 22 7.84 7.76 -14.11
N ASP A 23 6.67 8.37 -14.06
CA ASP A 23 6.49 9.67 -13.42
C ASP A 23 6.32 9.53 -11.89
N GLY A 24 6.35 10.65 -11.14
CA GLY A 24 6.17 10.70 -9.69
C GLY A 24 5.05 9.79 -9.10
N PRO A 25 3.86 9.64 -9.72
CA PRO A 25 2.83 8.69 -9.27
C PRO A 25 3.23 7.21 -9.33
N CYS A 26 4.20 6.83 -10.17
CA CYS A 26 4.67 5.45 -10.34
C CYS A 26 5.58 5.00 -9.19
N THR A 27 6.30 5.95 -8.59
CA THR A 27 7.27 5.74 -7.50
C THR A 27 6.63 5.29 -6.17
N GLY A 28 5.30 5.41 -6.05
CA GLY A 28 4.58 5.08 -4.81
C GLY A 28 4.75 6.12 -3.70
N ILE A 29 5.41 7.26 -3.97
CA ILE A 29 5.69 8.30 -2.96
C ILE A 29 4.41 8.89 -2.36
N LYS A 30 3.37 9.06 -3.20
CA LYS A 30 2.04 9.51 -2.74
C LYS A 30 1.41 8.52 -1.75
N GLY A 31 1.60 7.22 -1.98
CA GLY A 31 1.09 6.16 -1.08
C GLY A 31 1.82 6.13 0.26
N ILE A 32 3.15 6.28 0.24
CA ILE A 32 3.95 6.34 1.48
C ILE A 32 3.60 7.59 2.30
N LEU A 33 3.42 8.74 1.66
CA LEU A 33 3.00 9.97 2.33
C LEU A 33 1.60 9.85 2.93
N ALA A 34 0.64 9.29 2.18
CA ALA A 34 -0.72 9.06 2.66
C ALA A 34 -0.74 8.09 3.85
N PHE A 35 0.01 6.98 3.76
CA PHE A 35 0.17 6.04 4.87
C PHE A 35 0.83 6.71 6.09
N GLY A 36 1.89 7.50 5.86
CA GLY A 36 2.58 8.24 6.92
C GLY A 36 1.69 9.22 7.66
N MET A 37 0.81 9.95 6.96
CA MET A 37 -0.19 10.84 7.59
C MET A 37 -1.23 10.06 8.40
N LEU A 38 -1.77 8.97 7.84
CA LEU A 38 -2.72 8.11 8.56
C LEU A 38 -2.08 7.52 9.83
N ALA A 39 -0.84 7.06 9.72
CA ALA A 39 -0.14 6.42 10.81
C ALA A 39 0.31 7.43 11.87
N SER A 40 0.68 8.66 11.50
CA SER A 40 0.96 9.72 12.47
C SER A 40 -0.29 10.17 13.23
N MET A 41 -1.44 10.30 12.56
CA MET A 41 -2.71 10.56 13.22
C MET A 41 -3.09 9.42 14.17
N ALA A 42 -2.87 8.16 13.77
CA ALA A 42 -3.10 7.00 14.63
C ALA A 42 -2.27 7.05 15.93
N VAL A 43 -1.00 7.47 15.83
CA VAL A 43 -0.12 7.62 16.99
C VAL A 43 -0.58 8.74 17.92
N LEU A 44 -1.12 9.84 17.37
CA LEU A 44 -1.64 10.95 18.16
C LEU A 44 -2.92 10.58 18.91
N ASP A 45 -3.79 9.79 18.28
CA ASP A 45 -5.08 9.39 18.86
C ASP A 45 -4.93 8.29 19.93
N VAL A 46 -3.99 7.36 19.73
CA VAL A 46 -3.75 6.27 20.66
C VAL A 46 -2.82 6.75 21.79
N LYS A 47 -3.40 7.03 22.97
CA LYS A 47 -2.66 7.23 24.22
C LYS A 47 -2.10 5.90 24.77
N SER A 48 -1.30 5.19 23.98
CA SER A 48 -0.66 3.94 24.38
C SER A 48 0.85 4.09 24.60
N ARG A 49 1.45 3.10 25.25
CA ARG A 49 2.89 3.06 25.52
C ARG A 49 3.65 3.04 24.18
N VAL A 50 4.48 4.06 23.94
CA VAL A 50 5.28 4.26 22.72
C VAL A 50 5.99 2.98 22.25
N SER A 51 6.43 2.14 23.19
CA SER A 51 7.07 0.85 22.94
C SER A 51 6.25 -0.17 22.13
N ARG A 52 4.90 -0.11 22.13
CA ARG A 52 4.06 -0.99 21.31
C ARG A 52 3.71 -0.38 19.94
N VAL A 53 3.77 0.95 19.83
CA VAL A 53 3.39 1.67 18.62
C VAL A 53 4.50 1.61 17.56
N VAL A 54 5.76 1.75 17.99
CA VAL A 54 6.94 1.71 17.11
C VAL A 54 7.03 0.43 16.25
N PRO A 55 6.93 -0.80 16.80
CA PRO A 55 7.02 -2.00 15.97
C PRO A 55 5.83 -2.14 15.00
N ILE A 56 4.64 -1.68 15.38
CA ILE A 56 3.45 -1.74 14.52
C ILE A 56 3.58 -0.77 13.36
N LEU A 57 4.04 0.45 13.62
CA LEU A 57 4.40 1.42 12.59
C LEU A 57 5.44 0.88 11.61
N ALA A 58 6.50 0.25 12.13
CA ALA A 58 7.56 -0.32 11.30
C ALA A 58 7.03 -1.41 10.35
N ILE A 59 6.17 -2.30 10.85
CA ILE A 59 5.50 -3.32 10.04
C ILE A 59 4.58 -2.68 8.99
N GLY A 60 3.86 -1.62 9.38
CA GLY A 60 3.00 -0.85 8.48
C GLY A 60 3.75 -0.21 7.32
N PHE A 61 4.87 0.45 7.60
CA PHE A 61 5.74 1.03 6.59
C PHE A 61 6.38 -0.02 5.70
N LEU A 62 6.84 -1.14 6.28
CA LEU A 62 7.44 -2.24 5.52
C LEU A 62 6.44 -2.85 4.53
N GLY A 63 5.19 -3.05 4.94
CA GLY A 63 4.17 -3.56 4.03
C GLY A 63 3.68 -2.53 3.02
N ALA A 64 3.61 -1.24 3.37
CA ALA A 64 3.33 -0.18 2.39
C ALA A 64 4.41 -0.12 1.31
N PHE A 65 5.68 -0.33 1.68
CA PHE A 65 6.78 -0.46 0.75
C PHE A 65 6.67 -1.72 -0.12
N ALA A 66 6.35 -2.87 0.46
CA ALA A 66 6.15 -4.11 -0.28
C ALA A 66 5.00 -4.01 -1.31
N ILE A 67 3.90 -3.36 -0.96
CA ILE A 67 2.77 -3.14 -1.86
C ILE A 67 3.14 -2.22 -3.02
N ASN A 68 3.97 -1.20 -2.78
CA ASN A 68 4.50 -0.37 -3.85
C ASN A 68 5.36 -1.16 -4.85
N ILE A 69 6.19 -2.10 -4.36
CA ILE A 69 6.95 -3.01 -5.24
C ILE A 69 5.99 -3.90 -6.03
N LEU A 70 4.98 -4.48 -5.38
CA LEU A 70 4.00 -5.33 -6.03
C LEU A 70 3.22 -4.58 -7.12
N ARG A 71 2.91 -3.30 -6.88
CA ARG A 71 2.27 -2.42 -7.87
C ARG A 71 3.14 -2.25 -9.11
N LEU A 72 4.43 -1.93 -8.95
CA LEU A 72 5.39 -1.82 -10.05
C LEU A 72 5.44 -3.12 -10.85
N PHE A 73 5.52 -4.26 -10.17
CA PHE A 73 5.53 -5.57 -10.81
C PHE A 73 4.25 -5.85 -11.62
N GLY A 74 3.08 -5.53 -11.05
CA GLY A 74 1.78 -5.67 -11.71
C GLY A 74 1.65 -4.80 -12.96
N ILE A 75 2.22 -3.59 -12.95
CA ILE A 75 2.25 -2.71 -14.13
C ILE A 75 3.07 -3.34 -15.25
N PHE A 76 4.29 -3.82 -14.95
CA PHE A 76 5.14 -4.49 -15.95
C PHE A 76 4.44 -5.71 -16.56
N LEU A 77 3.80 -6.54 -15.73
CA LEU A 77 3.02 -7.69 -16.21
C LEU A 77 1.84 -7.27 -17.08
N ALA A 78 1.11 -6.21 -16.69
CA ALA A 78 -0.04 -5.75 -17.45
C ALA A 78 0.36 -5.20 -18.83
N PHE A 79 1.48 -4.50 -18.93
CA PHE A 79 2.01 -4.05 -20.22
C PHE A 79 2.42 -5.20 -21.14
N GLU A 80 2.96 -6.28 -20.58
CA GLU A 80 3.38 -7.45 -21.36
C GLU A 80 2.20 -8.29 -21.87
N TYR A 81 1.21 -8.57 -21.02
CA TYR A 81 0.16 -9.56 -21.32
C TYR A 81 -1.18 -8.97 -21.78
N LEU A 82 -1.52 -7.76 -21.32
CA LEU A 82 -2.84 -7.15 -21.55
C LEU A 82 -2.80 -6.01 -22.58
N GLY A 83 -1.60 -5.59 -22.99
CA GLY A 83 -1.42 -4.50 -23.94
C GLY A 83 -1.52 -3.10 -23.30
N PRO A 84 -1.26 -2.05 -24.08
CA PRO A 84 -0.97 -0.71 -23.56
C PRO A 84 -2.17 -0.01 -22.90
N ASP A 85 -3.37 -0.12 -23.49
CA ASP A 85 -4.57 0.54 -22.96
C ASP A 85 -4.97 -0.04 -21.59
N LEU A 86 -4.88 -1.36 -21.45
CA LEU A 86 -5.14 -2.05 -20.19
C LEU A 86 -3.99 -1.88 -19.19
N GLY A 87 -2.74 -1.74 -19.64
CA GLY A 87 -1.59 -1.41 -18.79
C GLY A 87 -1.76 -0.07 -18.07
N ILE A 88 -2.26 0.96 -18.78
CA ILE A 88 -2.55 2.28 -18.21
C ILE A 88 -3.72 2.23 -17.22
N ALA A 89 -4.81 1.55 -17.57
CA ALA A 89 -5.94 1.37 -16.65
C ALA A 89 -5.51 0.63 -15.39
N THR A 90 -4.74 -0.45 -15.53
CA THR A 90 -4.20 -1.23 -14.42
C THR A 90 -3.29 -0.38 -13.54
N HIS A 91 -2.45 0.49 -14.12
CA HIS A 91 -1.60 1.41 -13.35
C HIS A 91 -2.38 2.29 -12.37
N VAL A 92 -3.58 2.75 -12.74
CA VAL A 92 -4.45 3.58 -11.90
C VAL A 92 -5.22 2.73 -10.91
N TYR A 93 -5.99 1.75 -11.39
CA TYR A 93 -6.93 0.99 -10.55
C TYR A 93 -6.23 -0.01 -9.62
N LEU A 94 -5.19 -0.70 -10.10
CA LEU A 94 -4.46 -1.68 -9.29
C LEU A 94 -3.74 -0.98 -8.13
N GLY A 95 -3.19 0.22 -8.37
CA GLY A 95 -2.56 1.02 -7.33
C GLY A 95 -3.51 1.37 -6.19
N TYR A 96 -4.71 1.88 -6.52
CA TYR A 96 -5.71 2.22 -5.51
C TYR A 96 -6.24 0.98 -4.78
N ALA A 97 -6.55 -0.09 -5.51
CA ALA A 97 -7.08 -1.32 -4.92
C ALA A 97 -6.09 -1.95 -3.92
N LEU A 98 -4.82 -2.09 -4.32
CA LEU A 98 -3.79 -2.64 -3.44
C LEU A 98 -3.54 -1.77 -2.20
N PHE A 99 -3.52 -0.45 -2.37
CA PHE A 99 -3.33 0.47 -1.25
C PHE A 99 -4.48 0.38 -0.25
N ILE A 100 -5.73 0.40 -0.71
CA ILE A 100 -6.92 0.28 0.15
C ILE A 100 -6.92 -1.07 0.86
N ALA A 101 -6.68 -2.17 0.14
CA ALA A 101 -6.61 -3.51 0.72
C ALA A 101 -5.55 -3.59 1.81
N TRP A 102 -4.35 -3.05 1.57
CA TRP A 102 -3.29 -3.02 2.58
C TRP A 102 -3.65 -2.20 3.81
N VAL A 103 -4.23 -1.01 3.63
CA VAL A 103 -4.67 -0.16 4.74
C VAL A 103 -5.68 -0.91 5.62
N LEU A 104 -6.65 -1.60 5.03
CA LEU A 104 -7.64 -2.40 5.77
C LEU A 104 -6.99 -3.56 6.54
N VAL A 105 -6.05 -4.28 5.93
CA VAL A 105 -5.30 -5.36 6.59
C VAL A 105 -4.48 -4.81 7.75
N PHE A 106 -3.72 -3.74 7.50
CA PHE A 106 -2.88 -3.10 8.51
C PHE A 106 -3.70 -2.64 9.72
N TRP A 107 -4.81 -1.94 9.51
CA TRP A 107 -5.66 -1.48 10.60
C TRP A 107 -6.33 -2.62 11.35
N SER A 108 -6.73 -3.69 10.66
CA SER A 108 -7.27 -4.90 11.30
C SER A 108 -6.24 -5.56 12.23
N PHE A 109 -4.97 -5.60 11.83
CA PHE A 109 -3.87 -6.09 12.66
C PHE A 109 -3.54 -5.12 13.80
N ALA A 110 -3.45 -3.82 13.52
CA ALA A 110 -3.14 -2.79 14.49
C ALA A 110 -4.19 -2.77 15.62
N LEU A 111 -5.48 -2.74 15.30
CA LEU A 111 -6.54 -2.72 16.32
C LEU A 111 -6.53 -3.97 17.20
N ARG A 112 -6.24 -5.16 16.64
CA ARG A 112 -6.11 -6.40 17.42
C ARG A 112 -4.93 -6.38 18.39
N TYR A 113 -3.84 -5.70 18.05
CA TYR A 113 -2.65 -5.59 18.91
C TYR A 113 -2.73 -4.43 19.89
N LEU A 114 -3.40 -3.33 19.52
CA LEU A 114 -3.52 -2.11 20.34
C LEU A 114 -4.62 -2.22 21.39
N VAL A 115 -5.72 -2.91 21.11
CA VAL A 115 -6.79 -3.17 22.09
C VAL A 115 -6.41 -4.44 22.86
N PRO A 116 -5.93 -4.36 24.12
CA PRO A 116 -5.83 -5.56 24.94
C PRO A 116 -7.24 -6.10 25.09
N ARG A 117 -7.48 -7.35 24.69
CA ARG A 117 -8.67 -8.08 25.12
C ARG A 117 -8.56 -8.26 26.63
N GLY A 118 -9.01 -7.25 27.39
CA GLY A 118 -9.38 -7.47 28.77
C GLY A 118 -10.46 -8.56 28.79
N PRO A 119 -10.46 -9.48 29.75
CA PRO A 119 -11.55 -10.43 29.89
C PRO A 119 -12.85 -9.63 29.90
N LEU A 120 -13.82 -10.05 29.08
CA LEU A 120 -15.16 -9.50 29.09
C LEU A 120 -15.60 -9.37 30.56
N PRO A 121 -16.13 -8.23 31.01
CA PRO A 121 -16.71 -8.16 32.34
C PRO A 121 -17.85 -9.17 32.39
N VAL A 122 -17.63 -10.27 33.11
CA VAL A 122 -18.62 -11.31 33.45
C VAL A 122 -19.75 -10.73 34.34
N ALA A 123 -19.86 -9.42 34.48
CA ALA A 123 -20.70 -8.73 35.46
C ALA A 123 -22.00 -8.12 34.89
N ALA A 124 -22.42 -8.49 33.67
CA ALA A 124 -23.66 -7.98 33.07
C ALA A 124 -24.84 -8.98 33.08
N VAL A 125 -24.76 -10.07 33.85
CA VAL A 125 -25.85 -11.06 33.99
C VAL A 125 -26.12 -11.39 35.46
N VAL A 126 -26.23 -10.37 36.32
CA VAL A 126 -26.90 -10.49 37.63
C VAL A 126 -27.61 -9.18 37.93
N VAL A 127 -28.72 -8.89 37.25
CA VAL A 127 -29.79 -8.06 37.81
C VAL A 127 -31.13 -8.57 37.27
N THR A 128 -32.04 -8.81 38.22
CA THR A 128 -33.46 -9.22 38.17
C THR A 128 -33.77 -10.69 37.91
#